data_AF-A0A193BRX5-F1
#
_entry.id   AF-A0A193BRX5-F1
#
_cell.length_a   1.000
_cell.length_b   1.000
_cell.length_c   1.000
_cell.angle_alpha   90.00
_cell.angle_beta   90.00
_cell.angle_gamma   90.00
#
_symmetry.space_group_name_H-M   'P 1'
#
loop_
_entity.id
_entity.type
_entity.pdbx_description
1 polymer ?
#
loop_
_entity_poly.entity_id
_entity_poly.type
_entity_poly.pdbx_seq_one_letter_code
_entity_poly.pdbx_strand_id
1 'polypeptide(L)'
;MQDWLTRTTRLRAEVFVGTPYVHVSPGEWQLDPDSLRGIARGNGYLEIPPMFQGCLSFQFAPQHFPPITPFDGPDQPNADRERWLLNRLSGDNVWISLKHANLSARRVAEIAATEGLRVAADFADPTDRVLLLSRDPAPPRLPLPIPSGSWRFRYSWLNRLGPATVFVLLGTAAVVVGAPVEFESPIANLLFLAAFVGAIPAAFVTNLFPRTTRVGWLAWEFNGLPHVQFPVRTFGVSVDLAAKIAWYHGYVLCGHTATQASGPILKFYKRA
;
A
#
# COMPACT_ATOMS: atom_id res chain seq x y z
N MET A 1 19.35 -8.64 9.96
CA MET A 1 18.83 -8.45 8.58
C MET A 1 17.39 -7.90 8.54
N GLN A 2 16.49 -8.25 9.49
CA GLN A 2 15.11 -7.74 9.58
C GLN A 2 14.97 -6.20 9.80
N ASP A 3 15.99 -5.54 10.33
CA ASP A 3 15.93 -4.09 10.56
C ASP A 3 16.26 -3.24 9.32
N TRP A 4 17.00 -3.82 8.36
CA TRP A 4 17.47 -3.09 7.19
C TRP A 4 16.33 -2.56 6.31
N LEU A 5 15.42 -3.45 5.92
CA LEU A 5 14.27 -3.11 5.08
C LEU A 5 13.41 -2.02 5.74
N THR A 6 13.14 -2.16 7.03
CA THR A 6 12.35 -1.21 7.81
C THR A 6 13.00 0.18 7.80
N ARG A 7 14.29 0.26 8.13
CA ARG A 7 15.04 1.53 8.19
C ARG A 7 15.14 2.21 6.83
N THR A 8 15.52 1.45 5.80
CA THR A 8 15.66 1.98 4.43
C THR A 8 14.34 2.46 3.84
N THR A 9 13.27 1.68 4.00
CA THR A 9 11.91 2.07 3.55
C THR A 9 11.46 3.34 4.26
N ARG A 10 11.65 3.39 5.58
CA ARG A 10 11.32 4.54 6.41
C ARG A 10 12.09 5.79 5.95
N LEU A 11 13.38 5.66 5.72
CA LEU A 11 14.22 6.78 5.29
C LEU A 11 13.76 7.37 3.93
N ARG A 12 13.33 6.54 2.98
CA ARG A 12 12.73 6.99 1.71
C ARG A 12 11.37 7.67 1.90
N ALA A 13 10.54 7.18 2.81
CA ALA A 13 9.19 7.69 3.02
C ALA A 13 9.13 8.94 3.91
N GLU A 14 10.09 9.10 4.82
CA GLU A 14 10.08 10.16 5.84
C GLU A 14 11.04 11.31 5.53
N VAL A 15 12.21 10.98 4.98
CA VAL A 15 13.35 11.91 4.92
C VAL A 15 13.59 12.38 3.48
N PHE A 16 13.75 11.44 2.53
CA PHE A 16 14.03 11.77 1.13
C PHE A 16 12.74 11.94 0.31
N VAL A 17 11.94 12.94 0.68
CA VAL A 17 10.60 13.20 0.11
C VAL A 17 10.56 14.38 -0.88
N GLY A 18 11.72 14.85 -1.34
CA GLY A 18 11.84 16.03 -2.21
C GLY A 18 12.07 17.34 -1.46
N THR A 19 12.32 17.29 -0.16
CA THR A 19 12.78 18.44 0.65
C THR A 19 14.11 18.98 0.10
N PRO A 20 14.30 20.32 -0.02
CA PRO A 20 15.49 20.90 -0.64
C PRO A 20 16.80 20.48 0.00
N TYR A 21 16.82 20.36 1.33
CA TYR A 21 17.98 19.95 2.10
C TYR A 21 17.59 18.91 3.15
N VAL A 22 18.47 17.95 3.35
CA VAL A 22 18.29 16.83 4.27
C VAL A 22 19.59 16.57 5.00
N HIS A 23 19.51 16.37 6.32
CA HIS A 23 20.65 15.99 7.14
C HIS A 23 20.33 14.68 7.87
N VAL A 24 21.20 13.70 7.75
CA VAL A 24 20.96 12.34 8.27
C VAL A 24 22.19 11.85 9.02
N SER A 25 22.02 11.41 10.26
CA SER A 25 23.09 10.73 10.99
C SER A 25 23.11 9.23 10.68
N PRO A 26 24.23 8.67 10.20
CA PRO A 26 24.37 7.21 10.06
C PRO A 26 24.15 6.44 11.37
N GLY A 27 24.56 7.03 12.50
CA GLY A 27 24.39 6.43 13.82
C GLY A 27 22.94 6.34 14.26
N GLU A 28 22.15 7.39 14.04
CA GLU A 28 20.72 7.42 14.37
C GLU A 28 19.93 6.38 13.56
N TRP A 29 20.22 6.31 12.26
CA TRP A 29 19.53 5.39 11.36
C TRP A 29 20.11 3.97 11.41
N GLN A 30 21.26 3.79 12.05
CA GLN A 30 22.00 2.51 12.11
C GLN A 30 22.13 1.88 10.71
N LEU A 31 22.50 2.70 9.74
CA LEU A 31 22.81 2.34 8.36
C LEU A 31 24.25 2.75 8.08
N ASP A 32 24.98 1.96 7.29
CA ASP A 32 26.29 2.36 6.82
C ASP A 32 26.19 3.62 5.93
N PRO A 33 27.20 4.51 5.98
CA PRO A 33 27.19 5.74 5.19
C PRO A 33 27.01 5.51 3.68
N ASP A 34 27.57 4.43 3.14
CA ASP A 34 27.52 4.16 1.70
C ASP A 34 26.11 3.78 1.24
N SER A 35 25.39 3.01 2.04
CA SER A 35 23.99 2.72 1.78
C SER A 35 23.11 3.96 1.93
N LEU A 36 23.41 4.84 2.89
CA LEU A 36 22.71 6.13 2.98
C LEU A 36 22.91 6.97 1.71
N ARG A 37 24.15 7.06 1.22
CA ARG A 37 24.46 7.72 -0.06
C ARG A 37 23.74 7.07 -1.22
N GLY A 38 23.69 5.74 -1.27
CA GLY A 38 22.98 4.98 -2.29
C GLY A 38 21.48 5.28 -2.28
N ILE A 39 20.86 5.34 -1.10
CA ILE A 39 19.45 5.68 -0.93
C ILE A 39 19.20 7.14 -1.33
N ALA A 40 20.04 8.08 -0.88
CA ALA A 40 19.95 9.51 -1.23
C ALA A 40 20.02 9.70 -2.75
N ARG A 41 21.07 9.16 -3.39
CA ARG A 41 21.26 9.17 -4.84
C ARG A 41 20.06 8.57 -5.58
N GLY A 42 19.55 7.43 -5.10
CA GLY A 42 18.35 6.78 -5.64
C GLY A 42 17.05 7.58 -5.47
N ASN A 43 17.04 8.66 -4.69
CA ASN A 43 15.92 9.58 -4.56
C ASN A 43 16.25 10.98 -5.11
N GLY A 44 17.30 11.12 -5.90
CA GLY A 44 17.65 12.38 -6.57
C GLY A 44 18.41 13.38 -5.70
N TYR A 45 19.06 12.92 -4.63
CA TYR A 45 19.83 13.77 -3.73
C TYR A 45 21.33 13.68 -3.97
N LEU A 46 22.00 14.84 -4.01
CA LEU A 46 23.45 14.97 -4.03
C LEU A 46 23.99 15.18 -2.62
N GLU A 47 25.08 14.51 -2.28
CA GLU A 47 25.81 14.78 -1.04
C GLU A 47 26.49 16.16 -1.16
N ILE A 48 26.31 16.97 -0.11
CA ILE A 48 26.94 18.28 0.05
C ILE A 48 27.81 18.26 1.32
N PRO A 49 28.75 19.21 1.49
CA PRO A 49 29.54 19.29 2.70
C PRO A 49 28.67 19.22 3.96
N PRO A 50 29.07 18.41 4.97
CA PRO A 50 28.25 18.15 6.13
C PRO A 50 28.05 19.44 6.95
N MET A 51 26.79 19.78 7.21
CA MET A 51 26.45 20.96 8.03
C MET A 51 26.69 20.72 9.54
N PHE A 52 26.70 19.45 9.96
CA PHE A 52 26.90 19.04 11.35
C PHE A 52 27.89 17.87 11.45
N GLN A 53 28.66 17.82 12.54
CA GLN A 53 29.58 16.72 12.80
C GLN A 53 28.81 15.40 12.96
N GLY A 54 29.28 14.32 12.31
CA GLY A 54 28.65 13.00 12.38
C GLY A 54 27.34 12.86 11.58
N CYS A 55 26.99 13.85 10.76
CA CYS A 55 25.84 13.80 9.85
C CYS A 55 26.30 13.87 8.40
N LEU A 56 25.58 13.18 7.52
CA LEU A 56 25.65 13.39 6.07
C LEU A 56 24.62 14.46 5.69
N SER A 57 24.98 15.35 4.78
CA SER A 57 24.11 16.42 4.29
C SER A 57 23.85 16.24 2.81
N PHE A 58 22.61 16.47 2.40
CA PHE A 58 22.15 16.21 1.05
C PHE A 58 21.30 17.37 0.53
N GLN A 59 21.43 17.66 -0.77
CA GLN A 59 20.60 18.61 -1.49
C GLN A 59 19.76 17.87 -2.53
N PHE A 60 18.46 18.18 -2.60
CA PHE A 60 17.60 17.64 -3.64
C PHE A 60 17.95 18.26 -4.99
N ALA A 61 18.43 17.43 -5.92
CA ALA A 61 18.93 17.86 -7.21
C ALA A 61 18.64 16.79 -8.29
N PRO A 62 17.35 16.48 -8.53
CA PRO A 62 16.93 15.35 -9.38
C PRO A 62 17.46 15.42 -10.81
N GLN A 63 17.70 16.64 -11.31
CA GLN A 63 18.28 16.92 -12.64
C GLN A 63 19.73 16.45 -12.84
N HIS A 64 20.46 16.13 -11.75
CA HIS A 64 21.83 15.60 -11.85
C HIS A 64 21.89 14.07 -11.93
N PHE A 65 20.75 13.40 -11.82
CA PHE A 65 20.65 11.95 -11.92
C PHE A 65 19.87 11.58 -13.19
N PRO A 66 20.17 10.43 -13.82
CA PRO A 66 19.26 9.91 -14.82
C PRO A 66 17.87 9.82 -14.17
N PRO A 67 16.80 10.32 -14.84
CA PRO A 67 15.48 10.33 -14.24
C PRO A 67 15.11 8.88 -13.93
N ILE A 68 14.95 8.56 -12.63
CA ILE A 68 14.19 7.38 -12.24
C ILE A 68 12.77 7.73 -12.59
N THR A 69 12.38 7.40 -13.81
CA THR A 69 11.07 7.72 -14.34
C THR A 69 10.06 6.97 -13.48
N PRO A 70 9.22 7.69 -12.71
CA PRO A 70 8.13 7.03 -12.01
C PRO A 70 7.27 6.35 -13.07
N PHE A 71 6.61 5.25 -12.70
CA PHE A 71 5.66 4.63 -13.62
C PHE A 71 4.66 5.69 -14.10
N ASP A 72 4.53 5.84 -15.41
CA ASP A 72 3.53 6.71 -16.01
C ASP A 72 2.84 5.98 -17.15
N GLY A 73 1.55 6.26 -17.31
CA GLY A 73 0.76 5.71 -18.40
C GLY A 73 0.91 6.53 -19.69
N PRO A 74 0.29 6.08 -20.79
CA PRO A 74 0.27 6.84 -22.04
C PRO A 74 -0.56 8.14 -21.91
N ASP A 75 -0.12 9.20 -22.59
CA ASP A 75 -0.85 10.48 -22.69
C ASP A 75 -2.08 10.41 -23.62
N GLN A 76 -2.07 9.49 -24.59
CA GLN A 76 -3.17 9.26 -25.54
C GLN A 76 -3.80 7.88 -25.31
N PRO A 77 -4.71 7.76 -24.34
CA PRO A 77 -5.39 6.51 -24.04
C PRO A 77 -6.56 6.24 -24.98
N ASN A 78 -7.01 4.98 -24.99
CA ASN A 78 -8.28 4.62 -25.62
C ASN A 78 -9.44 5.33 -24.91
N ALA A 79 -10.44 5.79 -25.66
CA ALA A 79 -11.64 6.46 -25.14
C ALA A 79 -12.37 5.65 -24.04
N ASP A 80 -12.30 4.33 -24.09
CA ASP A 80 -12.88 3.44 -23.07
C ASP A 80 -12.22 3.59 -21.70
N ARG A 81 -10.92 3.90 -21.64
CA ARG A 81 -10.19 4.13 -20.38
C ARG A 81 -10.55 5.45 -19.75
N GLU A 82 -10.77 6.48 -20.56
CA GLU A 82 -11.27 7.78 -20.08
C GLU A 82 -12.69 7.63 -19.53
N ARG A 83 -13.58 6.93 -20.24
CA ARG A 83 -14.93 6.61 -19.74
C ARG A 83 -14.90 5.80 -18.45
N TRP A 84 -14.01 4.80 -18.36
CA TRP A 84 -13.80 4.04 -17.14
C TRP A 84 -13.37 4.95 -15.98
N LEU A 85 -12.45 5.90 -16.21
CA LEU A 85 -12.02 6.85 -15.20
C LEU A 85 -13.18 7.72 -14.75
N LEU A 86 -13.93 8.33 -15.67
CA LEU A 86 -15.11 9.17 -15.35
C LEU A 86 -16.12 8.43 -14.47
N ASN A 87 -16.45 7.19 -14.81
CA ASN A 87 -17.35 6.35 -13.99
C ASN A 87 -16.79 6.09 -12.58
N ARG A 88 -15.47 6.16 -12.42
CA ARG A 88 -14.78 5.91 -11.16
C ARG A 88 -14.60 7.16 -10.29
N LEU A 89 -14.71 8.36 -10.85
CA LEU A 89 -14.55 9.64 -10.15
C LEU A 89 -15.75 10.01 -9.26
N SER A 90 -16.48 9.01 -8.76
CA SER A 90 -17.59 9.21 -7.82
C SER A 90 -17.07 9.27 -6.39
N GLY A 91 -17.34 10.39 -5.71
CA GLY A 91 -17.02 10.62 -4.30
C GLY A 91 -15.99 11.72 -4.06
N ASP A 92 -15.76 12.03 -2.77
CA ASP A 92 -14.90 13.16 -2.40
C ASP A 92 -13.42 12.81 -2.35
N ASN A 93 -13.06 11.53 -2.21
CA ASN A 93 -11.69 11.04 -2.16
C ASN A 93 -11.56 9.75 -2.99
N VAL A 94 -10.82 9.81 -4.09
CA VAL A 94 -10.68 8.71 -5.05
C VAL A 94 -9.20 8.39 -5.23
N TRP A 95 -8.85 7.14 -4.94
CA TRP A 95 -7.50 6.61 -5.19
C TRP A 95 -7.43 6.04 -6.60
N ILE A 96 -6.42 6.41 -7.38
CA ILE A 96 -6.19 5.96 -8.76
C ILE A 96 -4.77 5.42 -8.92
N SER A 97 -4.63 4.14 -9.27
CA SER A 97 -3.36 3.55 -9.73
C SER A 97 -3.22 3.77 -11.23
N LEU A 98 -2.15 4.42 -11.67
CA LEU A 98 -1.88 4.69 -13.09
C LEU A 98 -1.62 3.40 -13.86
N LYS A 99 -1.01 2.39 -13.23
CA LYS A 99 -0.83 1.06 -13.84
C LYS A 99 -2.13 0.40 -14.22
N HIS A 100 -3.18 0.63 -13.45
CA HIS A 100 -4.50 0.08 -13.73
C HIS A 100 -5.36 1.00 -14.60
N ALA A 101 -5.29 2.32 -14.37
CA ALA A 101 -5.98 3.29 -15.20
C ALA A 101 -5.46 3.26 -16.65
N ASN A 102 -4.17 2.94 -16.83
CA ASN A 102 -3.45 3.01 -18.10
C ASN A 102 -3.56 4.40 -18.74
N LEU A 103 -3.36 5.41 -17.90
CA LEU A 103 -3.45 6.83 -18.21
C LEU A 103 -2.24 7.53 -17.61
N SER A 104 -1.72 8.56 -18.28
CA SER A 104 -0.69 9.40 -17.68
C SER A 104 -1.23 10.18 -16.49
N ALA A 105 -0.35 10.53 -15.55
CA ALA A 105 -0.72 11.32 -14.37
C ALA A 105 -1.37 12.64 -14.76
N ARG A 106 -0.81 13.28 -15.80
CA ARG A 106 -1.32 14.51 -16.37
C ARG A 106 -2.75 14.31 -16.90
N ARG A 107 -2.99 13.26 -17.68
CA ARG A 107 -4.31 13.01 -18.25
C ARG A 107 -5.36 12.70 -17.19
N VAL A 108 -4.99 11.93 -16.15
CA VAL A 108 -5.87 11.70 -15.00
C VAL A 108 -6.22 13.01 -14.30
N ALA A 109 -5.24 13.90 -14.08
CA ALA A 109 -5.47 15.20 -13.45
C ALA A 109 -6.38 16.10 -14.30
N GLU A 110 -6.19 16.12 -15.62
CA GLU A 110 -7.05 16.87 -16.56
C GLU A 110 -8.51 16.39 -16.50
N ILE A 111 -8.73 15.07 -16.57
CA ILE A 111 -10.08 14.49 -16.50
C ILE A 111 -10.70 14.73 -15.11
N ALA A 112 -9.93 14.51 -14.04
CA ALA A 112 -10.39 14.75 -12.67
C ALA A 112 -10.83 16.21 -12.44
N ALA A 113 -10.10 17.16 -13.03
CA ALA A 113 -10.43 18.58 -12.92
C ALA A 113 -11.81 18.91 -13.53
N THR A 114 -12.24 18.19 -14.58
CA THR A 114 -13.58 18.36 -15.17
C THR A 114 -14.71 17.96 -14.21
N GLU A 115 -14.44 17.03 -13.30
CA GLU A 115 -15.36 16.55 -12.25
C GLU A 115 -15.19 17.31 -10.91
N GLY A 116 -14.39 18.40 -10.91
CA GLY A 116 -14.11 19.20 -9.72
C GLY A 116 -13.16 18.55 -8.71
N LEU A 117 -12.47 17.47 -9.10
CA LEU A 117 -11.44 16.80 -8.29
C LEU A 117 -10.05 17.34 -8.62
N ARG A 118 -9.18 17.40 -7.63
CA ARG A 118 -7.76 17.79 -7.78
C ARG A 118 -6.86 16.72 -7.21
N VAL A 119 -5.62 16.64 -7.70
CA VAL A 119 -4.60 15.75 -7.12
C VAL A 119 -4.21 16.29 -5.74
N ALA A 120 -4.64 15.60 -4.69
CA ALA A 120 -4.31 15.90 -3.30
C ALA A 120 -2.95 15.32 -2.90
N ALA A 121 -2.61 14.15 -3.44
CA ALA A 121 -1.31 13.52 -3.22
C ALA A 121 -0.90 12.65 -4.41
N ASP A 122 0.41 12.53 -4.61
CA ASP A 122 1.04 11.74 -5.66
C ASP A 122 2.11 10.84 -5.05
N PHE A 123 1.89 9.53 -5.14
CA PHE A 123 2.78 8.51 -4.61
C PHE A 123 3.34 7.69 -5.76
N ALA A 124 4.62 7.87 -6.06
CA ALA A 124 5.26 7.18 -7.17
C ALA A 124 6.37 6.23 -6.74
N ASP A 125 6.46 5.10 -7.43
CA ASP A 125 7.61 4.20 -7.44
C ASP A 125 7.85 3.65 -8.87
N PRO A 126 8.92 2.88 -9.12
CA PRO A 126 9.18 2.30 -10.43
C PRO A 126 8.14 1.26 -10.90
N THR A 127 7.29 0.75 -9.99
CA THR A 127 6.32 -0.32 -10.25
C THR A 127 4.92 0.20 -10.56
N ASP A 128 4.55 1.35 -10.01
CA ASP A 128 3.24 2.00 -10.10
C ASP A 128 3.30 3.45 -9.57
N ARG A 129 2.35 4.26 -10.02
CA ARG A 129 2.12 5.62 -9.50
C ARG A 129 0.67 5.72 -9.09
N VAL A 130 0.44 6.20 -7.89
CA VAL A 130 -0.87 6.27 -7.26
C VAL A 130 -1.19 7.73 -6.98
N LEU A 131 -2.31 8.19 -7.51
CA LEU A 131 -2.85 9.51 -7.25
C LEU A 131 -4.01 9.42 -6.27
N LEU A 132 -4.01 10.29 -5.27
CA LEU A 132 -5.18 10.59 -4.47
C LEU A 132 -5.84 11.84 -5.08
N LEU A 133 -7.06 11.67 -5.57
CA LEU A 133 -7.90 12.74 -6.07
C LEU A 133 -8.89 13.15 -4.98
N SER A 134 -8.98 14.43 -4.67
CA SER A 134 -9.92 14.95 -3.70
C SER A 134 -10.56 16.25 -4.16
N ARG A 135 -11.80 16.49 -3.71
CA ARG A 135 -12.45 17.81 -3.87
C ARG A 135 -11.85 18.84 -2.92
N ASP A 136 -11.39 18.39 -1.76
CA ASP A 136 -10.60 19.17 -0.81
C ASP A 136 -9.17 18.62 -0.81
N PRO A 137 -8.24 19.24 -1.57
CA PRO A 137 -6.87 18.74 -1.70
C PRO A 137 -6.02 19.01 -0.46
N ALA A 138 -6.59 19.57 0.62
CA ALA A 138 -5.84 19.77 1.84
C ALA A 138 -5.32 18.41 2.38
N PRO A 139 -4.04 18.33 2.80
CA PRO A 139 -3.54 17.12 3.42
C PRO A 139 -4.38 16.79 4.66
N PRO A 140 -4.55 15.50 4.99
CA PRO A 140 -5.34 15.09 6.12
C PRO A 140 -4.82 15.77 7.38
N ARG A 141 -5.73 16.34 8.18
CA ARG A 141 -5.38 16.90 9.49
C ARG A 141 -4.90 15.76 10.38
N LEU A 142 -3.63 15.81 10.76
CA LEU A 142 -3.01 14.85 11.67
C LEU A 142 -3.06 15.41 13.11
N PRO A 143 -3.28 14.54 14.12
CA PRO A 143 -3.54 13.11 14.03
C PRO A 143 -4.95 12.80 13.49
N LEU A 144 -5.07 11.78 12.61
CA LEU A 144 -6.38 11.37 12.09
C LEU A 144 -7.34 11.05 13.24
N PRO A 145 -8.59 11.54 13.21
CA PRO A 145 -9.57 11.21 14.24
C PRO A 145 -9.79 9.69 14.25
N ILE A 146 -9.90 9.12 15.46
CA ILE A 146 -10.31 7.72 15.60
C ILE A 146 -11.73 7.62 15.04
N PRO A 147 -12.05 6.67 14.15
CA PRO A 147 -13.33 6.66 13.48
C PRO A 147 -14.43 6.39 14.51
N SER A 148 -15.30 7.38 14.75
CA SER A 148 -16.55 7.19 15.48
C SER A 148 -17.60 6.69 14.48
N GLY A 149 -18.03 5.44 14.62
CA GLY A 149 -19.31 5.00 14.05
C GLY A 149 -19.43 4.77 12.54
N SER A 150 -18.38 4.42 11.79
CA SER A 150 -18.56 3.88 10.43
C SER A 150 -17.88 2.52 10.28
N TRP A 151 -18.69 1.51 9.97
CA TRP A 151 -18.25 0.16 9.62
C TRP A 151 -17.59 0.20 8.24
N ARG A 152 -16.39 0.82 8.16
CA ARG A 152 -15.58 0.81 6.95
C ARG A 152 -15.00 -0.60 6.83
N PHE A 153 -15.50 -1.32 5.84
CA PHE A 153 -15.15 -2.71 5.59
C PHE A 153 -13.63 -2.90 5.55
N ARG A 154 -13.08 -3.59 6.55
CA ARG A 154 -11.65 -3.88 6.64
C ARG A 154 -11.35 -5.15 5.89
N TYR A 155 -10.66 -5.05 4.77
CA TYR A 155 -10.31 -6.23 3.99
C TYR A 155 -9.39 -7.20 4.76
N SER A 156 -8.59 -6.69 5.73
CA SER A 156 -7.86 -7.54 6.67
C SER A 156 -8.75 -8.51 7.47
N TRP A 157 -10.07 -8.31 7.51
CA TRP A 157 -11.04 -9.26 8.06
C TRP A 157 -11.33 -10.42 7.10
N LEU A 158 -11.42 -10.20 5.78
CA LEU A 158 -11.57 -11.30 4.81
C LEU A 158 -10.40 -12.28 4.89
N ASN A 159 -9.18 -11.78 5.01
CA ASN A 159 -8.00 -12.63 5.17
C ASN A 159 -8.03 -13.46 6.46
N ARG A 160 -8.81 -13.06 7.47
CA ARG A 160 -9.05 -13.86 8.69
C ARG A 160 -10.24 -14.81 8.55
N LEU A 161 -11.30 -14.35 7.91
CA LEU A 161 -12.52 -15.14 7.71
C LEU A 161 -12.28 -16.33 6.80
N GLY A 162 -11.54 -16.16 5.70
CA GLY A 162 -11.28 -17.24 4.74
C GLY A 162 -10.68 -18.51 5.38
N PRO A 163 -9.51 -18.42 6.04
CA PRO A 163 -8.93 -19.57 6.75
C PRO A 163 -9.87 -20.11 7.84
N ALA A 164 -10.54 -19.24 8.60
CA ALA A 164 -11.47 -19.66 9.64
C ALA A 164 -12.65 -20.46 9.07
N THR A 165 -13.24 -20.04 7.96
CA THR A 165 -14.29 -20.78 7.27
C THR A 165 -13.80 -22.12 6.74
N VAL A 166 -12.56 -22.21 6.25
CA VAL A 166 -11.97 -23.48 5.79
C VAL A 166 -11.74 -24.42 6.97
N PHE A 167 -11.21 -23.93 8.09
CA PHE A 167 -11.03 -24.74 9.30
C PHE A 167 -12.37 -25.24 9.87
N VAL A 168 -13.41 -24.38 9.88
CA VAL A 168 -14.76 -24.79 10.29
C VAL A 168 -15.31 -25.85 9.34
N LEU A 169 -15.23 -25.64 8.02
CA LEU A 169 -15.72 -26.60 7.02
C LEU A 169 -14.99 -27.95 7.10
N LEU A 170 -13.65 -27.94 7.23
CA LEU A 170 -12.83 -29.14 7.43
C LEU A 170 -13.16 -29.84 8.75
N GLY A 171 -13.35 -29.08 9.83
CA GLY A 171 -13.77 -29.61 11.13
C GLY A 171 -15.13 -30.30 11.06
N THR A 172 -16.13 -29.67 10.42
CA THR A 172 -17.44 -30.29 10.18
C THR A 172 -17.33 -31.53 9.28
N ALA A 173 -16.50 -31.51 8.23
CA ALA A 173 -16.30 -32.67 7.37
C ALA A 173 -15.67 -33.85 8.15
N ALA A 174 -14.68 -33.60 9.01
CA ALA A 174 -14.04 -34.63 9.84
C ALA A 174 -15.01 -35.25 10.85
N VAL A 175 -15.88 -34.44 11.47
CA VAL A 175 -16.92 -34.93 12.39
C VAL A 175 -17.95 -35.80 11.67
N VAL A 176 -18.36 -35.42 10.46
CA VAL A 176 -19.32 -36.20 9.65
C VAL A 176 -18.73 -37.53 9.18
N VAL A 177 -17.42 -37.58 8.85
CA VAL A 177 -16.74 -38.82 8.44
C VAL A 177 -16.47 -39.77 9.62
N GLY A 178 -16.26 -39.24 10.83
CA GLY A 178 -16.04 -40.04 12.05
C GLY A 178 -17.30 -40.54 12.75
N ALA A 179 -18.48 -40.15 12.28
CA ALA A 179 -19.75 -40.57 12.88
C ALA A 179 -20.11 -42.01 12.47
N PRO A 180 -20.52 -42.88 13.42
CA PRO A 180 -20.87 -44.25 13.10
C PRO A 180 -22.21 -44.30 12.35
N VAL A 181 -22.11 -44.65 11.06
CA VAL A 181 -23.12 -45.28 10.20
C VAL A 181 -24.48 -44.56 10.04
N GLU A 182 -24.67 -43.93 8.87
CA GLU A 182 -25.93 -43.77 8.08
C GLU A 182 -25.90 -42.50 7.19
N PHE A 183 -24.95 -41.59 7.41
CA PHE A 183 -24.76 -40.43 6.52
C PHE A 183 -23.98 -40.84 5.27
N GLU A 184 -24.71 -40.99 4.16
CA GLU A 184 -24.16 -41.30 2.84
C GLU A 184 -23.03 -40.35 2.42
N SER A 185 -22.09 -40.93 1.65
CA SER A 185 -20.90 -40.31 1.05
C SER A 185 -21.08 -38.99 0.24
N PRO A 186 -22.26 -38.57 -0.27
CA PRO A 186 -22.39 -37.34 -1.05
C PRO A 186 -22.18 -36.04 -0.24
N ILE A 187 -22.62 -36.01 1.02
CA ILE A 187 -22.60 -34.78 1.84
C ILE A 187 -21.16 -34.46 2.27
N ALA A 188 -20.38 -35.47 2.63
CA ALA A 188 -18.96 -35.30 2.94
C ALA A 188 -18.17 -34.82 1.72
N ASN A 189 -18.44 -35.36 0.52
CA ASN A 189 -17.83 -34.89 -0.73
C ASN A 189 -18.26 -33.46 -1.11
N LEU A 190 -19.53 -33.09 -0.90
CA LEU A 190 -20.02 -31.72 -1.12
C LEU A 190 -19.39 -30.72 -0.14
N LEU A 191 -19.26 -31.08 1.13
CA LEU A 191 -18.58 -30.26 2.13
C LEU A 191 -17.08 -30.15 1.85
N PHE A 192 -16.44 -31.22 1.39
CA PHE A 192 -15.05 -31.20 0.97
C PHE A 192 -14.85 -30.34 -0.28
N LEU A 193 -15.73 -30.46 -1.28
CA LEU A 193 -15.72 -29.63 -2.48
C LEU A 193 -16.00 -28.16 -2.14
N ALA A 194 -16.95 -27.87 -1.25
CA ALA A 194 -17.24 -26.53 -0.76
C ALA A 194 -16.07 -25.95 0.05
N ALA A 195 -15.38 -26.77 0.85
CA ALA A 195 -14.16 -26.38 1.55
C ALA A 195 -13.02 -26.08 0.58
N PHE A 196 -12.86 -26.88 -0.48
CA PHE A 196 -11.83 -26.68 -1.50
C PHE A 196 -12.12 -25.44 -2.37
N VAL A 197 -13.36 -25.27 -2.80
CA VAL A 197 -13.86 -24.09 -3.54
C VAL A 197 -13.81 -22.83 -2.65
N GLY A 198 -13.99 -22.97 -1.33
CA GLY A 198 -13.89 -21.87 -0.36
C GLY A 198 -12.45 -21.55 0.09
N ALA A 199 -11.52 -22.52 0.03
CA ALA A 199 -10.13 -22.36 0.47
C ALA A 199 -9.24 -21.67 -0.56
N ILE A 200 -9.44 -21.97 -1.85
CA ILE A 200 -8.64 -21.40 -2.94
C ILE A 200 -8.81 -19.87 -3.09
N PRO A 201 -10.00 -19.27 -2.88
CA PRO A 201 -10.17 -17.83 -3.07
C PRO A 201 -9.58 -16.97 -1.95
N ALA A 202 -9.54 -17.39 -0.68
CA ALA A 202 -9.27 -16.47 0.44
C ALA A 202 -7.97 -15.66 0.32
N ALA A 203 -6.88 -16.29 -0.17
CA ALA A 203 -5.60 -15.61 -0.38
C ALA A 203 -5.50 -14.84 -1.71
N PHE A 204 -6.41 -15.10 -2.66
CA PHE A 204 -6.40 -14.55 -4.02
C PHE A 204 -7.58 -13.62 -4.34
N VAL A 205 -8.60 -13.52 -3.48
CA VAL A 205 -9.80 -12.70 -3.72
C VAL A 205 -9.43 -11.25 -3.97
N THR A 206 -8.37 -10.71 -3.36
CA THR A 206 -7.94 -9.34 -3.68
C THR A 206 -7.40 -9.18 -5.09
N ASN A 207 -6.77 -10.20 -5.67
CA ASN A 207 -6.28 -10.12 -7.04
C ASN A 207 -7.43 -10.09 -8.05
N LEU A 208 -8.64 -10.51 -7.68
CA LEU A 208 -9.85 -10.34 -8.48
C LEU A 208 -10.28 -8.86 -8.52
N PHE A 209 -9.88 -8.06 -7.53
CA PHE A 209 -10.20 -6.64 -7.50
C PHE A 209 -9.15 -5.79 -8.21
N PRO A 210 -9.58 -4.76 -8.95
CA PRO A 210 -8.65 -3.89 -9.63
C PRO A 210 -7.70 -3.17 -8.67
N ARG A 211 -6.47 -2.90 -9.11
CA ARG A 211 -5.39 -2.33 -8.28
C ARG A 211 -5.79 -1.00 -7.63
N THR A 212 -6.48 -0.15 -8.38
CA THR A 212 -7.13 1.07 -7.90
C THR A 212 -8.00 0.86 -6.66
N THR A 213 -8.84 -0.17 -6.65
CA THR A 213 -9.72 -0.51 -5.52
C THR A 213 -8.91 -0.98 -4.33
N ARG A 214 -7.89 -1.83 -4.57
CA ARG A 214 -7.01 -2.34 -3.52
C ARG A 214 -6.23 -1.23 -2.82
N VAL A 215 -5.74 -0.25 -3.57
CA VAL A 215 -5.06 0.92 -3.01
C VAL A 215 -6.01 1.75 -2.13
N GLY A 216 -7.26 1.94 -2.56
CA GLY A 216 -8.27 2.59 -1.71
C GLY A 216 -8.53 1.83 -0.41
N TRP A 217 -8.59 0.50 -0.47
CA TRP A 217 -8.72 -0.34 0.73
C TRP A 217 -7.48 -0.30 1.63
N LEU A 218 -6.29 -0.25 1.06
CA LEU A 218 -5.05 -0.07 1.80
C LEU A 218 -5.08 1.24 2.59
N ALA A 219 -5.49 2.34 1.96
CA ALA A 219 -5.62 3.64 2.63
C ALA A 219 -6.61 3.58 3.81
N TRP A 220 -7.67 2.77 3.71
CA TRP A 220 -8.64 2.58 4.80
C TRP A 220 -8.10 1.81 6.01
N GLU A 221 -6.99 1.06 5.87
CA GLU A 221 -6.36 0.44 7.04
C GLU A 221 -5.69 1.50 7.95
N PHE A 222 -5.35 2.68 7.43
CA PHE A 222 -4.80 3.82 8.18
C PHE A 222 -5.88 4.72 8.74
N ASN A 223 -6.71 4.17 9.62
CA ASN A 223 -7.94 4.80 10.08
C ASN A 223 -7.80 5.64 11.37
N GLY A 224 -6.60 5.89 11.89
CA GLY A 224 -6.37 6.61 13.14
C GLY A 224 -6.16 5.72 14.37
N LEU A 225 -6.24 4.39 14.25
CA LEU A 225 -5.82 3.43 15.29
C LEU A 225 -4.32 3.52 15.59
N PRO A 226 -3.87 3.22 16.81
CA PRO A 226 -2.45 3.36 17.19
C PRO A 226 -1.53 2.37 16.48
N HIS A 227 -2.03 1.18 16.14
CA HIS A 227 -1.25 0.11 15.50
C HIS A 227 -2.03 -0.47 14.32
N VAL A 228 -1.35 -0.62 13.19
CA VAL A 228 -1.92 -1.18 11.95
C VAL A 228 -0.95 -2.23 11.41
N GLN A 229 -1.48 -3.38 11.02
CA GLN A 229 -0.68 -4.43 10.40
C GLN A 229 -1.43 -5.08 9.24
N PHE A 230 -0.74 -5.33 8.14
CA PHE A 230 -1.31 -6.01 7.00
C PHE A 230 -0.27 -6.69 6.10
N PRO A 231 -0.63 -7.79 5.43
CA PRO A 231 0.18 -8.40 4.39
C PRO A 231 0.21 -7.54 3.12
N VAL A 232 1.40 -7.17 2.66
CA VAL A 232 1.56 -6.26 1.49
C VAL A 232 1.06 -6.89 0.20
N ARG A 233 1.32 -8.20 0.02
CA ARG A 233 0.96 -8.93 -1.20
C ARG A 233 -0.55 -8.90 -1.47
N THR A 234 -1.37 -8.85 -0.42
CA THR A 234 -2.83 -8.75 -0.53
C THR A 234 -3.25 -7.51 -1.31
N PHE A 235 -2.55 -6.38 -1.17
CA PHE A 235 -2.88 -5.15 -1.87
C PHE A 235 -2.18 -5.01 -3.24
N GLY A 236 -1.19 -5.86 -3.53
CA GLY A 236 -0.47 -5.83 -4.81
C GLY A 236 0.37 -4.57 -5.03
N VAL A 237 0.71 -3.85 -3.95
CA VAL A 237 1.57 -2.66 -3.96
C VAL A 237 2.97 -3.01 -3.47
N SER A 238 3.96 -2.15 -3.75
CA SER A 238 5.30 -2.30 -3.18
C SER A 238 5.33 -1.88 -1.70
N VAL A 239 6.37 -2.28 -0.98
CA VAL A 239 6.61 -1.86 0.41
C VAL A 239 6.85 -0.35 0.50
N ASP A 240 7.61 0.21 -0.45
CA ASP A 240 7.91 1.65 -0.50
C ASP A 240 6.63 2.47 -0.72
N LEU A 241 5.76 2.04 -1.64
CA LEU A 241 4.49 2.72 -1.92
C LEU A 241 3.54 2.66 -0.72
N ALA A 242 3.44 1.49 -0.08
CA ALA A 242 2.65 1.34 1.14
C ALA A 242 3.16 2.24 2.28
N ALA A 243 4.49 2.38 2.42
CA ALA A 243 5.07 3.26 3.43
C ALA A 243 4.84 4.74 3.13
N LYS A 244 4.91 5.19 1.87
CA LYS A 244 4.58 6.57 1.48
C LYS A 244 3.11 6.91 1.76
N ILE A 245 2.19 5.99 1.44
CA ILE A 245 0.76 6.14 1.76
C ILE A 245 0.55 6.18 3.28
N ALA A 246 1.21 5.29 4.03
CA ALA A 246 1.16 5.28 5.49
C ALA A 246 1.63 6.62 6.08
N TRP A 247 2.76 7.14 5.59
CA TRP A 247 3.34 8.39 6.03
C TRP A 247 2.39 9.59 5.82
N TYR A 248 1.72 9.64 4.68
CA TYR A 248 0.68 10.64 4.38
C TYR A 248 -0.47 10.60 5.40
N HIS A 249 -0.82 9.42 5.89
CA HIS A 249 -1.81 9.22 6.95
C HIS A 249 -1.25 9.37 8.38
N GLY A 250 0.02 9.79 8.53
CA GLY A 250 0.64 9.98 9.83
C GLY A 250 1.11 8.69 10.50
N TYR A 251 1.34 7.62 9.74
CA TYR A 251 1.87 6.35 10.24
C TYR A 251 3.34 6.16 9.89
N VAL A 252 4.03 5.38 10.72
CA VAL A 252 5.44 5.06 10.56
C VAL A 252 5.63 3.55 10.61
N LEU A 253 6.46 3.03 9.70
CA LEU A 253 6.82 1.61 9.67
C LEU A 253 7.74 1.27 10.85
N CYS A 254 7.28 0.42 11.77
CA CYS A 254 8.10 -0.05 12.91
C CYS A 254 8.68 -1.45 12.73
N GLY A 255 8.17 -2.23 11.78
CA GLY A 255 8.72 -3.55 11.52
C GLY A 255 7.98 -4.34 10.48
N HIS A 256 8.47 -5.54 10.23
CA HIS A 256 7.81 -6.49 9.35
C HIS A 256 7.99 -7.92 9.85
N THR A 257 7.11 -8.80 9.42
CA THR A 257 7.20 -10.24 9.68
C THR A 257 7.09 -10.96 8.35
N ALA A 258 8.10 -11.76 8.01
CA ALA A 258 8.09 -12.54 6.78
C ALA A 258 7.09 -13.69 6.91
N THR A 259 6.21 -13.85 5.93
CA THR A 259 5.34 -15.02 5.82
C THR A 259 5.52 -15.65 4.45
N GLN A 260 5.66 -16.97 4.39
CA GLN A 260 5.86 -17.69 3.12
C GLN A 260 4.62 -17.62 2.21
N ALA A 261 3.41 -17.57 2.78
CA ALA A 261 2.16 -17.55 2.03
C ALA A 261 1.80 -16.16 1.47
N SER A 262 1.93 -15.10 2.30
CA SER A 262 1.37 -13.77 2.02
C SER A 262 2.41 -12.66 1.83
N GLY A 263 3.70 -13.00 1.76
CA GLY A 263 4.78 -12.02 1.68
C GLY A 263 5.03 -11.31 3.03
N PRO A 264 5.74 -10.18 3.05
CA PRO A 264 5.97 -9.46 4.29
C PRO A 264 4.67 -8.85 4.82
N ILE A 265 4.38 -9.11 6.10
CA ILE A 265 3.39 -8.37 6.88
C ILE A 265 4.09 -7.15 7.44
N LEU A 266 3.65 -5.95 7.06
CA LEU A 266 4.18 -4.71 7.60
C LEU A 266 3.42 -4.30 8.86
N LYS A 267 4.14 -3.70 9.80
CA LYS A 267 3.61 -3.17 11.06
C LYS A 267 3.88 -1.68 11.12
N PHE A 268 2.83 -0.92 11.39
CA PHE A 268 2.86 0.53 11.47
C PHE A 268 2.35 1.01 12.82
N TYR A 269 2.94 2.10 13.32
CA TYR A 269 2.43 2.85 14.46
C TYR A 269 2.00 4.25 14.03
N LYS A 270 1.00 4.80 14.72
CA LYS A 270 0.56 6.18 14.50
C LYS A 270 1.54 7.14 15.14
N ARG A 271 1.97 8.15 14.38
CA ARG A 271 2.78 9.26 14.88
C ARG A 271 1.93 10.08 15.85
N ALA A 272 2.48 10.33 17.05
CA ALA A 272 1.87 11.19 18.04
C ALA A 272 1.79 12.64 17.54
#